data_AF-A0AAW5VH67-F1
#
_entry.id   AF-A0AAW5VH67-F1
#
_cell.length_a   1.000
_cell.length_b   1.000
_cell.length_c   1.000
_cell.angle_alpha   90.00
_cell.angle_beta   90.00
_cell.angle_gamma   90.00
#
_symmetry.space_group_name_H-M   'P 1'
#
loop_
_entity.id
_entity.type
_entity.pdbx_description
1 polymer ?
#
loop_
_entity_poly.entity_id
_entity_poly.type
_entity_poly.pdbx_seq_one_letter_code
_entity_poly.pdbx_strand_id
1 'polypeptide(L)'
;MKLTRKRFLWNSFASGALLSLSSLQKDLYAYSATDATLHRQDPLKFAESLGFTKPLDQILVTALLAPNSHNSQPWKIKKVSDSGFLLFGDIEKQLPEIDSINRQFFHTQGCFLELAHSTADKLMFDTKSHTFPKANLTQNPFPLYQ
;
A
#
# COMPACT_ATOMS: atom_id res chain seq x y z
N MET A 1 -16.34 20.86 48.83
CA MET A 1 -14.99 21.05 48.23
C MET A 1 -14.90 22.49 47.72
N LYS A 2 -13.96 23.33 48.18
CA LYS A 2 -13.88 24.74 47.74
C LYS A 2 -13.36 24.85 46.29
N LEU A 3 -14.14 25.46 45.39
CA LEU A 3 -13.73 25.77 44.02
C LEU A 3 -12.79 27.00 44.04
N THR A 4 -11.56 26.82 43.57
CA THR A 4 -10.59 27.91 43.39
C THR A 4 -10.40 28.22 41.92
N ARG A 5 -10.06 29.47 41.56
CA ARG A 5 -9.84 29.90 40.16
C ARG A 5 -8.82 29.00 39.42
N LYS A 6 -7.71 28.67 40.08
CA LYS A 6 -6.69 27.75 39.55
C LYS A 6 -7.28 26.36 39.25
N ARG A 7 -8.12 25.84 40.13
CA ARG A 7 -8.73 24.51 39.97
C ARG A 7 -9.82 24.50 38.91
N PHE A 8 -10.58 25.60 38.76
CA PHE A 8 -11.54 25.76 37.67
C PHE A 8 -10.86 25.78 36.30
N LEU A 9 -9.77 26.56 36.13
CA LEU A 9 -9.03 26.61 34.87
C LEU A 9 -8.41 25.26 34.52
N TRP A 10 -7.78 24.59 35.48
CA TRP A 10 -7.21 23.25 35.27
C TRP A 10 -8.27 22.21 34.91
N ASN A 11 -9.42 22.21 35.61
CA ASN A 11 -10.50 21.28 35.30
C ASN A 11 -11.11 21.57 33.92
N SER A 12 -11.27 22.84 33.54
CA SER A 12 -11.81 23.21 32.23
C SER A 12 -10.87 22.83 31.10
N PHE A 13 -9.56 23.06 31.28
CA PHE A 13 -8.54 22.63 30.33
C PHE A 13 -8.48 21.11 30.21
N ALA A 14 -8.45 20.39 31.32
CA ALA A 14 -8.42 18.92 31.32
C ALA A 14 -9.65 18.32 30.63
N SER A 15 -10.85 18.84 30.92
CA SER A 15 -12.08 18.40 30.25
C SER A 15 -12.08 18.72 28.76
N GLY A 16 -11.63 19.92 28.37
CA GLY A 16 -11.51 20.31 26.96
C GLY A 16 -10.49 19.47 26.19
N ALA A 17 -9.35 19.16 26.80
CA ALA A 17 -8.33 18.27 26.23
C ALA A 17 -8.88 16.85 26.05
N LEU A 18 -9.58 16.30 27.04
CA LEU A 18 -10.17 14.95 26.93
C LEU A 18 -11.19 14.85 25.78
N LEU A 19 -12.09 15.82 25.66
CA LEU A 19 -13.11 15.82 24.60
C LEU A 19 -12.47 15.98 23.21
N SER A 20 -11.53 16.90 23.06
CA SER A 20 -10.85 17.15 21.77
C SER A 20 -9.94 16.00 21.34
N LEU A 21 -9.21 15.37 22.27
CA LEU A 21 -8.42 14.18 21.94
C LEU A 21 -9.30 13.01 21.49
N SER A 22 -10.49 12.84 22.10
CA SER A 22 -11.37 11.72 21.74
C SER A 22 -11.91 11.81 20.31
N SER A 23 -12.17 13.02 19.81
CA SER A 23 -12.59 13.23 18.43
C SER A 23 -11.43 13.06 17.44
N LEU A 24 -10.23 13.53 17.82
CA LEU A 24 -9.02 13.41 16.99
C LEU A 24 -8.41 12.01 17.01
N GLN A 25 -8.74 11.17 17.99
CA GLN A 25 -8.18 9.81 18.12
C GLN A 25 -8.43 8.98 16.85
N LYS A 26 -9.56 9.17 16.17
CA LYS A 26 -9.86 8.45 14.92
C LYS A 26 -8.97 8.89 13.76
N ASP A 27 -8.59 10.16 13.72
CA ASP A 27 -7.73 10.73 12.67
C ASP A 27 -6.23 10.50 12.94
N LEU A 28 -5.88 10.17 14.20
CA LEU A 28 -4.50 9.88 14.60
C LEU A 28 -4.01 8.51 14.14
N TYR A 29 -4.92 7.56 13.91
CA TYR A 29 -4.55 6.24 13.42
C TYR A 29 -4.84 6.13 11.92
N ALA A 30 -3.76 6.04 11.12
CA ALA A 30 -3.86 5.78 9.69
C ALA A 30 -4.34 4.34 9.36
N TYR A 31 -4.41 3.46 10.36
CA TYR A 31 -4.72 2.04 10.19
C TYR A 31 -5.46 1.50 11.42
N SER A 32 -6.68 0.99 11.21
CA SER A 32 -7.54 0.41 12.25
C SER A 32 -7.45 -1.12 12.30
N ALA A 33 -7.85 -1.71 13.43
CA ALA A 33 -8.04 -3.16 13.56
C ALA A 33 -9.07 -3.70 12.54
N THR A 34 -10.06 -2.88 12.17
CA THR A 34 -11.03 -3.20 11.11
C THR A 34 -10.39 -3.27 9.74
N ASP A 35 -9.46 -2.36 9.44
CA ASP A 35 -8.76 -2.33 8.15
C ASP A 35 -7.81 -3.53 8.05
N ALA A 36 -7.23 -3.92 9.18
CA ALA A 36 -6.42 -5.12 9.30
C ALA A 36 -7.20 -6.41 9.01
N THR A 37 -8.45 -6.51 9.46
CA THR A 37 -9.28 -7.69 9.16
C THR A 37 -9.82 -7.65 7.73
N LEU A 38 -10.25 -6.49 7.25
CA LEU A 38 -10.84 -6.33 5.92
C LEU A 38 -9.85 -6.69 4.81
N HIS A 39 -8.62 -6.15 4.82
CA HIS A 39 -7.66 -6.43 3.75
C HIS A 39 -7.26 -7.92 3.66
N ARG A 40 -7.30 -8.66 4.79
CA ARG A 40 -6.98 -10.10 4.82
C ARG A 40 -8.12 -10.97 4.29
N GLN A 41 -9.36 -10.55 4.52
CA GLN A 41 -10.54 -11.34 4.15
C GLN A 41 -10.88 -11.18 2.66
N ASP A 42 -10.93 -9.94 2.17
CA ASP A 42 -11.19 -9.65 0.77
C ASP A 42 -10.40 -8.41 0.32
N PRO A 43 -9.23 -8.61 -0.30
CA PRO A 43 -8.35 -7.50 -0.64
C PRO A 43 -8.93 -6.62 -1.77
N LEU A 44 -9.87 -7.12 -2.57
CA LEU A 44 -10.58 -6.33 -3.57
C LEU A 44 -11.58 -5.37 -2.91
N LYS A 45 -12.40 -5.87 -1.98
CA LYS A 45 -13.31 -5.02 -1.20
C LYS A 45 -12.57 -3.98 -0.38
N PHE A 46 -11.37 -4.32 0.10
CA PHE A 46 -10.52 -3.33 0.76
C PHE A 46 -10.14 -2.19 -0.19
N ALA A 47 -9.73 -2.49 -1.43
CA ALA A 47 -9.47 -1.46 -2.44
C ALA A 47 -10.71 -0.60 -2.74
N GLU A 48 -11.89 -1.21 -2.87
CA GLU A 48 -13.16 -0.50 -3.04
C GLU A 48 -13.48 0.42 -1.85
N SER A 49 -13.22 -0.05 -0.62
CA SER A 49 -13.46 0.73 0.61
C SER A 49 -12.57 1.98 0.71
N LEU A 50 -11.40 1.95 0.07
CA LEU A 50 -10.49 3.10 -0.06
C LEU A 50 -10.93 4.08 -1.16
N GLY A 51 -12.03 3.79 -1.87
CA GLY A 51 -12.59 4.64 -2.93
C GLY A 51 -12.01 4.40 -4.32
N PHE A 52 -11.23 3.34 -4.53
CA PHE A 52 -10.73 2.99 -5.86
C PHE A 52 -11.84 2.39 -6.71
N THR A 53 -12.22 3.08 -7.78
CA THR A 53 -13.29 2.69 -8.70
C THR A 53 -12.78 2.13 -10.04
N LYS A 54 -11.57 2.51 -10.44
CA LYS A 54 -10.97 2.01 -11.69
C LYS A 54 -10.45 0.59 -11.49
N PRO A 55 -10.76 -0.37 -12.39
CA PRO A 55 -10.29 -1.75 -12.26
C PRO A 55 -8.77 -1.87 -12.11
N LEU A 56 -8.01 -1.12 -12.92
CA LEU A 56 -6.54 -1.14 -12.82
C LEU A 56 -6.03 -0.67 -11.45
N ASP A 57 -6.65 0.34 -10.86
CA ASP A 57 -6.24 0.82 -9.54
C ASP A 57 -6.60 -0.19 -8.44
N GLN A 58 -7.76 -0.85 -8.54
CA GLN A 58 -8.15 -1.94 -7.64
C GLN A 58 -7.16 -3.12 -7.73
N ILE A 59 -6.81 -3.53 -8.95
CA ILE A 59 -5.82 -4.58 -9.21
C ILE A 59 -4.48 -4.23 -8.58
N LEU A 60 -3.98 -3.01 -8.78
CA LEU A 60 -2.70 -2.57 -8.22
C LEU A 60 -2.72 -2.51 -6.70
N VAL A 61 -3.79 -1.95 -6.10
CA VAL A 61 -3.92 -1.87 -4.63
C VAL A 61 -3.98 -3.25 -4.00
N THR A 62 -4.73 -4.18 -4.61
CA THR A 62 -4.73 -5.57 -4.15
C THR A 62 -3.36 -6.22 -4.32
N ALA A 63 -2.67 -6.02 -5.45
CA ALA A 63 -1.34 -6.58 -5.71
C ALA A 63 -0.26 -6.08 -4.73
N LEU A 64 -0.38 -4.86 -4.20
CA LEU A 64 0.51 -4.33 -3.16
C LEU A 64 0.46 -5.15 -1.85
N LEU A 65 -0.58 -5.95 -1.64
CA LEU A 65 -0.71 -6.84 -0.48
C LEU A 65 0.04 -8.17 -0.67
N ALA A 66 0.70 -8.36 -1.81
CA ALA A 66 1.44 -9.58 -2.10
C ALA A 66 2.53 -9.85 -1.05
N PRO A 67 2.69 -11.12 -0.63
CA PRO A 67 3.75 -11.49 0.29
C PRO A 67 5.11 -11.24 -0.35
N ASN A 68 6.03 -10.68 0.42
CA ASN A 68 7.35 -10.32 -0.05
C ASN A 68 8.40 -10.49 1.06
N SER A 69 9.66 -10.71 0.67
CA SER A 69 10.72 -11.00 1.62
C SER A 69 10.95 -9.83 2.59
N HIS A 70 10.95 -10.14 3.89
CA HIS A 70 11.10 -9.18 5.00
C HIS A 70 10.12 -7.99 4.95
N ASN A 71 9.00 -8.13 4.23
CA ASN A 71 8.09 -7.02 3.96
C ASN A 71 8.79 -5.77 3.36
N SER A 72 9.90 -5.95 2.64
CA SER A 72 10.68 -4.88 1.99
C SER A 72 9.90 -4.13 0.90
N GLN A 73 8.86 -4.78 0.34
CA GLN A 73 7.99 -4.26 -0.71
C GLN A 73 8.78 -3.63 -1.88
N PRO A 74 9.68 -4.41 -2.54
CA PRO A 74 10.64 -3.93 -3.51
C PRO A 74 10.04 -3.84 -4.92
N TRP A 75 8.86 -3.25 -5.07
CA TRP A 75 8.20 -3.06 -6.36
C TRP A 75 8.16 -1.58 -6.75
N LYS A 76 8.36 -1.32 -8.04
CA LYS A 76 8.22 -0.02 -8.71
C LYS A 76 7.24 -0.17 -9.86
N ILE A 77 6.13 0.55 -9.78
CA ILE A 77 5.01 0.39 -10.72
C ILE A 77 4.86 1.66 -11.53
N LYS A 78 4.72 1.53 -12.85
CA LYS A 78 4.41 2.64 -13.76
C LYS A 78 3.14 2.31 -14.53
N LYS A 79 2.06 3.06 -14.30
CA LYS A 79 0.86 3.00 -15.15
C LYS A 79 1.20 3.56 -16.53
N VAL A 80 0.84 2.84 -17.59
CA VAL A 80 1.08 3.24 -18.98
C VAL A 80 -0.21 3.51 -19.76
N SER A 81 -1.34 3.01 -19.27
CA SER A 81 -2.68 3.27 -19.77
C SER A 81 -3.72 3.01 -18.68
N ASP A 82 -5.01 3.15 -18.98
CA ASP A 82 -6.10 2.76 -18.06
C ASP A 82 -6.22 1.23 -17.85
N SER A 83 -5.53 0.43 -18.66
CA SER A 83 -5.58 -1.05 -18.63
C SER A 83 -4.20 -1.73 -18.55
N GLY A 84 -3.13 -0.95 -18.37
CA GLY A 84 -1.76 -1.45 -18.46
C GLY A 84 -0.82 -0.78 -17.49
N PHE A 85 0.09 -1.59 -16.95
CA PHE A 85 1.18 -1.14 -16.09
C PHE A 85 2.47 -1.88 -16.41
N LEU A 86 3.59 -1.28 -16.03
CA LEU A 86 4.91 -1.89 -16.01
C LEU A 86 5.33 -2.12 -14.56
N LEU A 87 5.90 -3.29 -14.27
CA LEU A 87 6.49 -3.64 -12.98
C LEU A 87 8.01 -3.72 -13.11
N PHE A 88 8.69 -3.07 -12.19
CA PHE A 88 10.13 -3.11 -12.03
C PHE A 88 10.48 -3.46 -10.59
N GLY A 89 11.58 -4.17 -10.39
CA GLY A 89 12.13 -4.36 -9.06
C GLY A 89 12.77 -3.07 -8.56
N ASP A 90 12.51 -2.69 -7.31
CA ASP A 90 13.15 -1.54 -6.67
C ASP A 90 14.51 -1.92 -6.06
N ILE A 91 15.59 -1.60 -6.76
CA ILE A 91 16.97 -1.94 -6.36
C ILE A 91 17.35 -1.29 -5.02
N GLU A 92 16.79 -0.12 -4.69
CA GLU A 92 17.04 0.57 -3.41
C GLU A 92 16.50 -0.21 -2.20
N LYS A 93 15.57 -1.15 -2.45
CA LYS A 93 14.96 -2.01 -1.44
C LYS A 93 15.48 -3.44 -1.48
N GLN A 94 16.56 -3.68 -2.24
CA GLN A 94 17.22 -4.98 -2.30
C GLN A 94 17.94 -5.28 -0.99
N LEU A 95 17.99 -6.55 -0.60
CA LEU A 95 18.63 -7.02 0.64
C LEU A 95 19.83 -7.91 0.32
N PRO A 96 20.96 -7.37 -0.15
CA PRO A 96 22.07 -8.15 -0.71
C PRO A 96 22.71 -9.11 0.30
N GLU A 97 22.72 -8.78 1.59
CA GLU A 97 23.26 -9.65 2.63
C GLU A 97 22.44 -10.93 2.84
N ILE A 98 21.13 -10.87 2.60
CA ILE A 98 20.19 -11.99 2.80
C ILE A 98 19.90 -12.71 1.48
N ASP A 99 19.91 -11.98 0.37
CA ASP A 99 19.55 -12.46 -0.96
C ASP A 99 20.58 -12.03 -2.00
N SER A 100 21.81 -12.52 -1.85
CA SER A 100 22.97 -12.13 -2.67
C SER A 100 22.81 -12.38 -4.18
N ILE A 101 21.95 -13.34 -4.57
CA ILE A 101 21.65 -13.66 -5.97
C ILE A 101 20.26 -13.18 -6.43
N ASN A 102 19.57 -12.35 -5.63
CA ASN A 102 18.25 -11.80 -5.94
C ASN A 102 17.14 -12.82 -6.18
N ARG A 103 17.27 -14.03 -5.63
CA ARG A 103 16.26 -15.06 -5.79
C ARG A 103 14.95 -14.65 -5.12
N GLN A 104 14.99 -14.18 -3.87
CA GLN A 104 13.81 -13.75 -3.13
C GLN A 104 13.22 -12.45 -3.71
N PHE A 105 14.10 -11.56 -4.18
CA PHE A 105 13.73 -10.34 -4.87
C PHE A 105 12.88 -10.61 -6.11
N PHE A 106 13.27 -11.57 -6.96
CA PHE A 106 12.47 -11.94 -8.14
C PHE A 106 11.20 -12.72 -7.79
N HIS A 107 11.23 -13.63 -6.79
CA HIS A 107 10.00 -14.29 -6.32
C HIS A 107 8.96 -13.29 -5.85
N THR A 108 9.39 -12.24 -5.15
CA THR A 108 8.53 -11.15 -4.70
C THR A 108 7.78 -10.48 -5.86
N GLN A 109 8.45 -10.24 -7.00
CA GLN A 109 7.79 -9.69 -8.19
C GLN A 109 6.77 -10.67 -8.78
N GLY A 110 7.09 -11.98 -8.76
CA GLY A 110 6.16 -13.03 -9.18
C GLY A 110 4.89 -13.06 -8.33
N CYS A 111 5.02 -12.98 -7.01
CA CYS A 111 3.87 -12.90 -6.09
C CYS A 111 2.99 -11.69 -6.38
N PHE A 112 3.59 -10.54 -6.66
CA PHE A 112 2.85 -9.33 -7.06
C PHE A 112 2.05 -9.56 -8.34
N LEU A 113 2.70 -10.09 -9.39
CA LEU A 113 2.05 -10.32 -10.68
C LEU A 113 0.91 -11.34 -10.58
N GLU A 114 1.10 -12.39 -9.78
CA GLU A 114 0.08 -13.42 -9.55
C GLU A 114 -1.15 -12.84 -8.85
N LEU A 115 -0.95 -12.02 -7.81
CA LEU A 115 -2.07 -11.39 -7.12
C LEU A 115 -2.79 -10.37 -8.00
N ALA A 116 -2.04 -9.64 -8.85
CA ALA A 116 -2.62 -8.77 -9.87
C ALA A 116 -3.48 -9.56 -10.87
N HIS A 117 -2.96 -10.68 -11.39
CA HIS A 117 -3.68 -11.56 -12.30
C HIS A 117 -4.95 -12.15 -11.66
N SER A 118 -4.84 -12.73 -10.47
CA SER A 118 -5.98 -13.26 -9.71
C SER A 118 -7.07 -12.20 -9.47
N THR A 119 -6.67 -10.95 -9.24
CA THR A 119 -7.63 -9.84 -9.04
C THR A 119 -8.29 -9.41 -10.34
N ALA A 120 -7.53 -9.36 -11.44
CA ALA A 120 -8.08 -9.09 -12.77
C ALA A 120 -9.10 -10.16 -13.18
N ASP A 121 -8.78 -11.43 -12.94
CA ASP A 121 -9.66 -12.57 -13.20
C ASP A 121 -10.95 -12.47 -12.36
N LYS A 122 -10.85 -12.11 -11.08
CA LYS A 122 -12.01 -11.86 -10.20
C LYS A 122 -12.90 -10.71 -10.72
N LEU A 123 -12.29 -9.72 -11.38
CA LEU A 123 -12.97 -8.60 -12.03
C LEU A 123 -13.40 -8.91 -13.48
N MET A 124 -13.27 -10.16 -13.93
CA MET A 124 -13.64 -10.62 -15.28
C MET A 124 -12.80 -10.01 -16.41
N PHE A 125 -11.54 -9.66 -16.14
CA PHE A 125 -10.57 -9.20 -17.14
C PHE A 125 -9.53 -10.28 -17.44
N ASP A 126 -9.17 -10.42 -18.72
CA ASP A 126 -8.04 -11.25 -19.15
C ASP A 126 -6.70 -10.52 -18.92
N THR A 127 -5.69 -11.24 -18.45
CA THR A 127 -4.37 -10.67 -18.14
C THR A 127 -3.34 -11.13 -19.17
N LYS A 128 -2.73 -10.18 -19.88
CA LYS A 128 -1.60 -10.45 -20.79
C LYS A 128 -0.31 -9.93 -20.18
N SER A 129 0.61 -10.84 -19.88
CA SER A 129 1.93 -10.50 -19.33
C SER A 129 3.03 -10.74 -20.37
N HIS A 130 3.98 -9.80 -20.42
CA HIS A 130 5.20 -9.92 -21.19
C HIS A 130 6.37 -9.78 -20.21
N THR A 131 7.07 -10.87 -19.94
CA THR A 131 8.20 -10.88 -19.03
C THR A 131 9.47 -10.43 -19.76
N PHE A 132 10.28 -9.62 -19.07
CA PHE A 132 11.56 -9.10 -19.57
C PHE A 132 11.50 -8.62 -21.03
N PRO A 133 10.58 -7.70 -21.37
CA PRO A 133 10.54 -7.16 -22.72
C PRO A 133 11.90 -6.55 -23.03
N LYS A 134 12.48 -6.90 -24.18
CA LYS A 134 13.71 -6.27 -24.69
C LYS A 134 13.41 -4.81 -25.01
N ALA A 135 13.38 -3.96 -24.01
CA ALA A 135 13.32 -2.53 -24.16
C ALA A 135 14.76 -2.01 -24.19
N ASN A 136 15.11 -1.26 -25.24
CA ASN A 136 16.19 -0.28 -25.15
C ASN A 136 15.74 0.78 -24.13
N LEU A 137 15.87 0.48 -22.84
CA LEU A 137 15.64 1.44 -21.76
C LEU A 137 16.83 2.41 -21.72
N THR A 138 17.00 3.20 -22.77
CA THR A 138 18.00 4.28 -22.83
C THR A 138 17.66 5.43 -21.87
N GLN A 139 16.46 5.42 -21.29
CA GLN A 139 16.01 6.38 -20.29
C GLN A 139 15.48 5.65 -19.06
N ASN A 140 15.84 6.15 -17.88
CA ASN A 140 15.33 5.64 -16.61
C ASN A 140 13.79 5.83 -16.58
N PRO A 141 12.98 4.75 -16.48
CA PRO A 141 11.53 4.85 -16.51
C PRO A 141 10.95 5.58 -15.29
N PHE A 142 11.74 5.71 -14.22
CA PHE A 142 11.47 6.48 -13.01
C PHE A 142 12.56 7.55 -12.84
N PRO A 143 12.45 8.72 -13.51
CA PRO A 143 13.36 9.82 -13.24
C PRO A 143 13.31 10.11 -11.74
N LEU A 144 14.48 10.21 -11.11
CA LEU A 144 14.58 10.66 -9.72
C LEU A 144 13.79 11.97 -9.63
N TYR A 145 12.81 12.03 -8.73
CA TYR A 145 12.14 13.27 -8.39
C TYR A 145 13.23 14.31 -8.08
N GLN A 146 13.37 15.32 -8.94
CA GLN A 146 13.99 16.60 -8.58
C GLN A 146 12.97 17.44 -7.83
#